data_AF-A0A3R7KFF0-F1
#
_entry.id   AF-A0A3R7KFF0-F1
#
_cell.length_a   1.000
_cell.length_b   1.000
_cell.length_c   1.000
_cell.angle_alpha   90.00
_cell.angle_beta   90.00
_cell.angle_gamma   90.00
#
_symmetry.space_group_name_H-M   'P 1'
#
loop_
_entity.id
_entity.type
_entity.pdbx_description
1 polymer ?
#
loop_
_entity_poly.entity_id
_entity_poly.type
_entity_poly.pdbx_seq_one_letter_code
_entity_poly.pdbx_strand_id
1 'polypeptide(L)'
;MESVVYEDIPDASVRLMRLKVALLAFAGISTTIPAVTAILVSVDLAFAGSSSSGAQSPKLAKTAAEDRLRQACADRVKLRTWLQRDLGITMDLWVVVAVVPRDNTELSLLASWQMDRHRSPLRQADALSLSLHEVALLWGDERSQPPMLTSFLLTHQSLLLDVTRCLGENSCQLVNPAVFSPLRAKHMAKGRTCVVAFYYAWLPSSSTTRGLARLQQQFGGIARHVLSPMQLPFSCSYGGDVEALQHNLVTLASSLSRKTDVAGPTSGVDVALLATRSLKDICSLIGVLLGCPLANYYGESMAFCASVRRRRRAAGLIYPTSVPLARPTGTEMTNGVDKRPAPERHSKRKRKEGTAAEASAQDDPVDEAEGLMWCEDIGS
;
A
#
# COMPACT_ATOMS: atom_id res chain seq x y z
N MET A 1 -5.63 -4.10 -5.02
CA MET A 1 -5.78 -2.97 -4.07
C MET A 1 -6.50 -1.89 -4.85
N GLU A 2 -7.51 -1.25 -4.30
CA GLU A 2 -8.13 -0.08 -4.94
C GLU A 2 -7.56 1.22 -4.36
N SER A 3 -7.85 2.36 -4.99
CA SER A 3 -7.35 3.64 -4.49
C SER A 3 -8.30 4.81 -4.78
N VAL A 4 -8.22 5.82 -3.92
CA VAL A 4 -8.99 7.06 -3.98
C VAL A 4 -8.07 8.23 -3.65
N VAL A 5 -8.14 9.31 -4.43
CA VAL A 5 -7.35 10.52 -4.16
C VAL A 5 -7.98 11.31 -3.01
N TYR A 6 -7.15 11.78 -2.10
CA TYR A 6 -7.58 12.55 -0.94
C TYR A 6 -7.68 14.04 -1.26
N GLU A 7 -8.90 14.56 -1.25
CA GLU A 7 -9.19 15.97 -1.54
C GLU A 7 -8.89 16.86 -0.34
N ASP A 8 -8.29 18.02 -0.60
CA ASP A 8 -7.98 19.02 0.42
C ASP A 8 -9.16 19.99 0.62
N ILE A 9 -10.28 19.44 1.09
CA ILE A 9 -11.49 20.21 1.41
C ILE A 9 -11.43 20.60 2.88
N PRO A 10 -11.51 21.89 3.28
CA PRO A 10 -11.41 22.28 4.69
C PRO A 10 -12.51 21.68 5.58
N ASP A 11 -13.75 21.61 5.06
CA ASP A 11 -14.88 21.05 5.78
C ASP A 11 -14.78 19.52 5.89
N ALA A 12 -14.56 19.05 7.12
CA ALA A 12 -14.44 17.62 7.41
C ALA A 12 -15.72 16.83 7.12
N SER A 13 -16.91 17.43 7.24
CA SER A 13 -18.17 16.74 6.99
C SER A 13 -18.35 16.43 5.50
N VAL A 14 -18.12 17.43 4.65
CA VAL A 14 -18.17 17.32 3.19
C VAL A 14 -17.12 16.34 2.69
N ARG A 15 -15.87 16.49 3.17
CA ARG A 15 -14.77 15.62 2.77
C ARG A 15 -15.02 14.15 3.14
N LEU A 16 -15.48 13.89 4.37
CA LEU A 16 -15.82 12.52 4.80
C LEU A 16 -16.99 11.95 4.00
N MET A 17 -18.03 12.75 3.73
CA MET A 17 -19.16 12.31 2.90
C MET A 17 -18.67 11.91 1.50
N ARG A 18 -17.87 12.74 0.85
CA ARG A 18 -17.32 12.47 -0.47
C ARG A 18 -16.45 11.20 -0.48
N LEU A 19 -15.58 11.03 0.52
CA LEU A 19 -14.77 9.82 0.68
C LEU A 19 -15.63 8.56 0.93
N LYS A 20 -16.71 8.65 1.70
CA LYS A 20 -17.63 7.52 1.92
C LYS A 20 -18.23 7.04 0.61
N VAL A 21 -18.75 7.95 -0.20
CA VAL A 21 -19.34 7.63 -1.52
C VAL A 21 -18.29 7.00 -2.43
N ALA A 22 -17.08 7.55 -2.48
CA ALA A 22 -16.00 6.99 -3.28
C ALA A 22 -15.57 5.59 -2.81
N LEU A 23 -15.54 5.33 -1.49
CA LEU A 23 -15.25 4.00 -0.96
C LEU A 23 -16.34 2.98 -1.30
N LEU A 24 -17.61 3.41 -1.33
CA LEU A 24 -18.72 2.55 -1.72
C LEU A 24 -18.64 2.11 -3.17
N ALA A 25 -18.03 2.91 -4.05
CA ALA A 25 -17.77 2.52 -5.43
C ALA A 25 -17.01 1.17 -5.53
N PHE A 26 -16.18 0.85 -4.53
CA PHE A 26 -15.46 -0.42 -4.43
C PHE A 26 -16.11 -1.42 -3.48
N ALA A 27 -16.73 -0.94 -2.41
CA ALA A 27 -17.23 -1.76 -1.32
C ALA A 27 -18.73 -2.13 -1.44
N GLY A 28 -19.46 -1.51 -2.37
CA GLY A 28 -20.90 -1.66 -2.53
C GLY A 28 -21.34 -3.05 -3.01
N ILE A 29 -20.43 -3.80 -3.64
CA ILE A 29 -20.66 -5.19 -4.07
C ILE A 29 -19.77 -6.11 -3.21
N SER A 30 -20.40 -6.89 -2.34
CA SER A 30 -19.71 -7.73 -1.34
C SER A 30 -18.70 -8.73 -1.91
N THR A 31 -18.97 -9.25 -3.11
CA THR A 31 -18.11 -10.24 -3.79
C THR A 31 -16.85 -9.65 -4.41
N THR A 32 -16.80 -8.32 -4.61
CA THR A 32 -15.69 -7.63 -5.27
C THR A 32 -14.94 -6.69 -4.33
N ILE A 33 -15.29 -6.65 -3.04
CA ILE A 33 -14.64 -5.78 -2.06
C ILE A 33 -13.13 -6.03 -2.06
N PRO A 34 -12.31 -4.98 -2.27
CA PRO A 34 -10.87 -5.14 -2.24
C PRO A 34 -10.39 -5.39 -0.80
N ALA A 35 -9.31 -6.16 -0.63
CA ALA A 35 -8.72 -6.37 0.69
C ALA A 35 -8.16 -5.08 1.31
N VAL A 36 -7.77 -4.13 0.45
CA VAL A 36 -7.18 -2.84 0.79
C VAL A 36 -7.68 -1.78 -0.18
N THR A 37 -8.05 -0.62 0.36
CA THR A 37 -8.21 0.63 -0.40
C THR A 37 -7.21 1.67 0.10
N ALA A 38 -6.41 2.22 -0.81
CA ALA A 38 -5.41 3.24 -0.53
C ALA A 38 -6.00 4.65 -0.73
N ILE A 39 -5.91 5.47 0.31
CA ILE A 39 -6.20 6.90 0.30
C ILE A 39 -4.90 7.62 -0.10
N LEU A 40 -4.84 8.13 -1.32
CA LEU A 40 -3.68 8.78 -1.89
C LEU A 40 -3.65 10.25 -1.48
N VAL A 41 -2.71 10.61 -0.61
CA VAL A 41 -2.50 11.99 -0.14
C VAL A 41 -1.39 12.62 -0.98
N SER A 42 -1.77 13.48 -1.92
CA SER A 42 -0.81 14.20 -2.75
C SER A 42 0.03 15.15 -1.89
N VAL A 43 1.35 15.05 -2.01
CA VAL A 43 2.30 15.95 -1.36
C VAL A 43 3.09 16.66 -2.44
N ASP A 44 3.03 17.98 -2.41
CA ASP A 44 3.85 18.82 -3.27
C ASP A 44 5.20 19.10 -2.57
N LEU A 45 6.29 18.78 -3.26
CA LEU A 45 7.65 19.00 -2.81
C LEU A 45 8.29 20.26 -3.40
N ALA A 46 7.56 21.09 -4.16
CA ALA A 46 8.08 22.27 -4.86
C ALA A 46 8.98 23.11 -3.95
N PHE A 47 10.28 22.92 -4.15
CA PHE A 47 11.34 23.60 -3.43
C PHE A 47 12.46 23.93 -4.40
N ALA A 48 12.67 25.22 -4.63
CA ALA A 48 13.74 25.82 -5.42
C ALA A 48 13.50 25.94 -6.94
N GLY A 49 13.47 27.19 -7.43
CA GLY A 49 13.44 27.41 -8.87
C GLY A 49 13.30 28.84 -9.43
N SER A 50 13.05 29.91 -8.69
CA SER A 50 13.42 31.27 -9.13
C SER A 50 13.25 32.31 -8.03
N SER A 51 14.23 33.20 -7.93
CA SER A 51 14.14 34.46 -7.21
C SER A 51 13.17 35.41 -7.92
N SER A 52 11.87 35.17 -7.80
CA SER A 52 10.84 36.19 -8.02
C SER A 52 9.51 35.69 -7.48
N SER A 53 9.13 36.20 -6.30
CA SER A 53 7.79 36.15 -5.68
C SER A 53 7.05 34.79 -5.71
N GLY A 54 7.20 33.98 -4.66
CA GLY A 54 6.17 32.98 -4.29
C GLY A 54 6.63 31.60 -3.81
N ALA A 55 7.92 31.30 -3.72
CA ALA A 55 8.37 30.00 -3.22
C ALA A 55 7.99 29.80 -1.74
N GLN A 56 7.23 28.74 -1.43
CA GLN A 56 6.97 28.33 -0.05
C GLN A 56 8.30 27.94 0.62
N SER A 57 8.43 28.06 1.95
CA SER A 57 9.66 27.67 2.68
C SER A 57 9.69 26.16 2.97
N PRO A 58 10.86 25.50 3.17
CA PRO A 58 10.91 24.03 3.21
C PRO A 58 10.31 23.52 4.52
N LYS A 59 10.31 24.40 5.53
CA LYS A 59 9.57 24.24 6.77
C LYS A 59 8.06 24.27 6.53
N LEU A 60 7.56 25.18 5.68
CA LEU A 60 6.13 25.27 5.36
C LEU A 60 5.65 24.02 4.59
N ALA A 61 6.40 23.57 3.58
CA ALA A 61 6.07 22.34 2.85
C ALA A 61 6.03 21.12 3.77
N LYS A 62 7.01 21.01 4.68
CA LYS A 62 7.04 19.97 5.72
C LYS A 62 5.80 20.01 6.63
N THR A 63 5.44 21.19 7.14
CA THR A 63 4.27 21.36 8.01
C THR A 63 2.97 21.04 7.28
N ALA A 64 2.81 21.55 6.05
CA ALA A 64 1.63 21.29 5.22
C ALA A 64 1.46 19.80 4.92
N ALA A 65 2.55 19.10 4.57
CA ALA A 65 2.52 17.65 4.36
C ALA A 65 2.13 16.89 5.64
N GLU A 66 2.68 17.29 6.79
CA GLU A 66 2.34 16.67 8.08
C GLU A 66 0.88 16.91 8.47
N ASP A 67 0.38 18.13 8.30
CA ASP A 67 -1.00 18.50 8.64
C ASP A 67 -2.01 17.77 7.76
N ARG A 68 -1.76 17.71 6.44
CA ARG A 68 -2.59 16.97 5.50
C ARG A 68 -2.60 15.47 5.81
N LEU A 69 -1.44 14.90 6.14
CA LEU A 69 -1.34 13.49 6.51
C LEU A 69 -2.08 13.18 7.81
N ARG A 70 -1.93 14.06 8.83
CA ARG A 70 -2.64 13.93 10.10
C ARG A 70 -4.15 13.96 9.89
N GLN A 71 -4.63 14.86 9.03
CA GLN A 71 -6.05 14.95 8.68
C GLN A 71 -6.55 13.67 7.98
N ALA A 72 -5.82 13.17 6.98
CA ALA A 72 -6.16 11.93 6.29
C ALA A 72 -6.16 10.72 7.23
N CYS A 73 -5.22 10.66 8.17
CA CYS A 73 -5.17 9.62 9.20
C CYS A 73 -6.36 9.68 10.17
N ALA A 74 -6.79 10.88 10.58
CA ALA A 74 -7.99 11.06 11.40
C ALA A 74 -9.26 10.64 10.66
N ASP A 75 -9.37 11.01 9.39
CA ASP A 75 -10.51 10.64 8.55
C ASP A 75 -10.55 9.13 8.27
N ARG A 76 -9.39 8.49 8.05
CA ARG A 76 -9.28 7.02 7.96
C ARG A 76 -9.91 6.33 9.17
N VAL A 77 -9.67 6.81 10.39
CA VAL A 77 -10.27 6.20 11.61
C VAL A 77 -11.79 6.27 11.56
N LYS A 78 -12.35 7.44 11.21
CA LYS A 78 -13.80 7.62 11.08
C LYS A 78 -14.39 6.74 9.98
N LEU A 79 -13.71 6.64 8.83
CA LEU A 79 -14.13 5.82 7.70
C LEU A 79 -14.11 4.32 8.05
N ARG A 80 -13.08 3.84 8.75
CA ARG A 80 -13.03 2.43 9.23
C ARG A 80 -14.17 2.12 10.19
N THR A 81 -14.41 3.01 11.17
CA THR A 81 -15.51 2.83 12.12
C THR A 81 -16.84 2.80 11.40
N TRP A 82 -17.06 3.68 10.42
CA TRP A 82 -18.28 3.68 9.61
C TRP A 82 -18.43 2.40 8.77
N LEU A 83 -17.40 1.99 8.02
CA LEU A 83 -17.43 0.74 7.22
C LEU A 83 -17.76 -0.48 8.09
N GLN A 84 -17.15 -0.57 9.28
CA GLN A 84 -17.34 -1.72 10.16
C GLN A 84 -18.67 -1.67 10.92
N ARG A 85 -19.00 -0.54 11.54
CA ARG A 85 -20.17 -0.42 12.43
C ARG A 85 -21.47 -0.33 11.64
N ASP A 86 -21.47 0.46 10.57
CA ASP A 86 -22.69 0.83 9.87
C ASP A 86 -22.95 -0.07 8.65
N LEU A 87 -21.89 -0.65 8.05
CA LEU A 87 -22.00 -1.53 6.87
C LEU A 87 -21.51 -2.96 7.12
N GLY A 88 -20.87 -3.26 8.25
CA GLY A 88 -20.30 -4.61 8.49
C GLY A 88 -19.18 -5.01 7.52
N ILE A 89 -18.60 -4.06 6.78
CA ILE A 89 -17.58 -4.31 5.76
C ILE A 89 -16.19 -4.33 6.40
N THR A 90 -15.45 -5.42 6.18
CA THR A 90 -14.06 -5.55 6.61
C THR A 90 -13.12 -5.23 5.46
N MET A 91 -12.78 -3.95 5.32
CA MET A 91 -11.84 -3.44 4.32
C MET A 91 -10.74 -2.64 5.02
N ASP A 92 -9.49 -2.88 4.66
CA ASP A 92 -8.35 -2.16 5.23
C ASP A 92 -8.11 -0.87 4.47
N LEU A 93 -7.93 0.23 5.20
CA LEU A 93 -7.67 1.54 4.61
C LEU A 93 -6.22 1.92 4.84
N TRP A 94 -5.49 2.15 3.75
CA TRP A 94 -4.13 2.65 3.79
C TRP A 94 -4.12 4.16 3.54
N VAL A 95 -3.24 4.89 4.24
CA VAL A 95 -2.90 6.26 3.89
C VAL A 95 -1.56 6.21 3.16
N VAL A 96 -1.57 6.58 1.89
CA VAL A 96 -0.41 6.52 1.01
C VAL A 96 -0.06 7.92 0.59
N VAL A 97 1.18 8.35 0.83
CA VAL A 97 1.65 9.66 0.37
C VAL A 97 2.05 9.54 -1.09
N ALA A 98 1.40 10.30 -1.97
CA ALA A 98 1.67 10.31 -3.40
C ALA A 98 2.53 11.52 -3.78
N VAL A 99 3.66 11.27 -4.42
CA VAL A 99 4.66 12.27 -4.80
C VAL A 99 4.94 12.14 -6.29
N VAL A 100 4.93 13.28 -6.98
CA VAL A 100 5.36 13.41 -8.39
C VAL A 100 6.62 14.28 -8.38
N PRO A 101 7.81 13.68 -8.30
CA PRO A 101 9.06 14.44 -8.21
C PRO A 101 9.35 15.15 -9.54
N ARG A 102 9.72 16.44 -9.46
CA ARG A 102 10.04 17.31 -10.59
C ARG A 102 11.53 17.49 -10.86
N ASP A 103 12.37 17.16 -9.88
CA ASP A 103 13.82 17.18 -10.03
C ASP A 103 14.53 16.38 -8.91
N ASN A 104 15.86 16.32 -8.99
CA ASN A 104 16.71 15.67 -8.00
C ASN A 104 16.69 16.37 -6.63
N THR A 105 16.33 17.65 -6.57
CA THR A 105 16.28 18.40 -5.30
C THR A 105 15.05 18.01 -4.49
N GLU A 106 13.90 17.80 -5.14
CA GLU A 106 12.69 17.27 -4.50
C GLU A 106 12.91 15.84 -3.99
N LEU A 107 13.62 14.99 -4.74
CA LEU A 107 14.00 13.66 -4.28
C LEU A 107 14.92 13.70 -3.06
N SER A 108 15.92 14.58 -3.09
CA SER A 108 16.84 14.77 -1.95
C SER A 108 16.09 15.28 -0.71
N LEU A 109 15.13 16.19 -0.91
CA LEU A 109 14.24 16.67 0.16
C LEU A 109 13.40 15.52 0.73
N LEU A 110 12.82 14.68 -0.11
CA LEU A 110 12.07 13.51 0.33
C LEU A 110 12.93 12.53 1.14
N ALA A 111 14.15 12.23 0.70
CA ALA A 111 15.09 11.43 1.49
C ALA A 111 15.40 12.09 2.84
N SER A 112 15.62 13.41 2.87
CA SER A 112 15.91 14.13 4.11
C SER A 112 14.76 14.02 5.14
N TRP A 113 13.52 14.00 4.66
CA TRP A 113 12.34 13.82 5.51
C TRP A 113 12.25 12.41 6.11
N GLN A 114 13.00 11.45 5.59
CA GLN A 114 12.95 10.03 5.92
C GLN A 114 14.16 9.59 6.77
N MET A 115 15.16 10.45 6.95
CA MET A 115 16.35 10.19 7.77
C MET A 115 16.04 9.99 9.26
N ASP A 116 15.07 10.72 9.80
CA ASP A 116 14.64 10.61 11.20
C ASP A 116 13.16 10.23 11.29
N ARG A 117 12.92 8.99 11.73
CA ARG A 117 11.57 8.44 11.92
C ARG A 117 10.68 9.27 12.85
N HIS A 118 11.25 9.93 13.85
CA HIS A 118 10.50 10.68 14.85
C HIS A 118 10.12 12.07 14.37
N ARG A 119 10.94 12.64 13.48
CA ARG A 119 10.76 14.00 12.91
C ARG A 119 10.20 14.00 11.50
N SER A 120 10.01 12.83 10.91
CA SER A 120 9.46 12.72 9.56
C SER A 120 8.02 13.26 9.54
N PRO A 121 7.69 14.16 8.59
CA PRO A 121 6.31 14.57 8.36
C PRO A 121 5.48 13.41 7.79
N LEU A 122 6.13 12.36 7.27
CA LEU A 122 5.48 11.23 6.60
C LEU A 122 5.32 10.03 7.53
N ARG A 123 5.65 10.15 8.83
CA ARG A 123 5.71 9.03 9.79
C ARG A 123 4.41 8.25 10.01
N GLN A 124 3.27 8.81 9.61
CA GLN A 124 1.95 8.17 9.75
C GLN A 124 1.49 7.50 8.44
N ALA A 125 2.23 7.67 7.35
CA ALA A 125 1.91 7.07 6.06
C ALA A 125 2.24 5.58 6.07
N ASP A 126 1.36 4.79 5.49
CA ASP A 126 1.49 3.34 5.41
C ASP A 126 2.38 2.93 4.24
N ALA A 127 2.37 3.73 3.18
CA ALA A 127 3.22 3.59 2.01
C ALA A 127 3.50 4.95 1.36
N LEU A 128 4.48 4.96 0.48
CA LEU A 128 4.82 6.07 -0.39
C LEU A 128 4.59 5.64 -1.83
N SER A 129 3.89 6.45 -2.61
CA SER A 129 3.73 6.28 -4.04
C SER A 129 4.59 7.30 -4.76
N LEU A 130 5.60 6.81 -5.49
CA LEU A 130 6.47 7.64 -6.34
C LEU A 130 6.03 7.47 -7.78
N SER A 131 5.56 8.57 -8.39
CA SER A 131 5.17 8.58 -9.79
C SER A 131 6.39 8.52 -10.70
N LEU A 132 6.38 7.57 -11.64
CA LEU A 132 7.38 7.43 -12.69
C LEU A 132 7.10 8.35 -13.89
N HIS A 133 6.50 9.51 -13.65
CA HIS A 133 6.12 10.43 -14.71
C HIS A 133 7.33 10.87 -15.55
N GLU A 134 8.42 11.24 -14.88
CA GLU A 134 9.69 11.62 -15.49
C GLU A 134 10.78 10.64 -15.06
N VAL A 135 10.81 9.47 -15.72
CA VAL A 135 11.74 8.39 -15.36
C VAL A 135 13.20 8.81 -15.49
N ALA A 136 13.54 9.71 -16.43
CA ALA A 136 14.89 10.22 -16.58
C ALA A 136 15.36 11.02 -15.35
N LEU A 137 14.47 11.82 -14.73
CA LEU A 137 14.78 12.52 -13.49
C LEU A 137 15.03 11.55 -12.34
N LEU A 138 14.16 10.55 -12.30
CA LEU A 138 14.16 9.57 -11.26
C LEU A 138 15.42 8.72 -11.39
N TRP A 139 15.59 7.97 -12.47
CA TRP A 139 16.59 6.90 -12.56
C TRP A 139 17.80 7.25 -13.42
N GLY A 140 17.87 8.51 -13.87
CA GLY A 140 18.97 9.07 -14.62
C GLY A 140 18.91 8.81 -16.12
N ASP A 141 19.56 9.68 -16.89
CA ASP A 141 20.19 9.26 -18.14
C ASP A 141 21.42 8.41 -17.78
N GLU A 142 21.98 7.60 -18.69
CA GLU A 142 23.13 6.69 -18.42
C GLU A 142 24.34 7.33 -17.69
N ARG A 143 24.38 8.65 -17.59
CA ARG A 143 25.43 9.48 -16.97
C ARG A 143 25.19 9.80 -15.48
N SER A 144 23.98 9.70 -14.94
CA SER A 144 23.68 9.97 -13.52
C SER A 144 23.39 8.70 -12.74
N GLN A 145 23.80 8.67 -11.46
CA GLN A 145 23.51 7.52 -10.60
C GLN A 145 22.04 7.51 -10.17
N PRO A 146 21.34 6.37 -10.26
CA PRO A 146 19.97 6.27 -9.79
C PRO A 146 19.91 6.43 -8.25
N PRO A 147 18.89 7.14 -7.72
CA PRO A 147 18.68 7.33 -6.29
C PRO A 147 18.43 6.00 -5.59
N MET A 148 18.88 5.91 -4.35
CA MET A 148 18.59 4.75 -3.50
C MET A 148 17.16 4.83 -2.97
N LEU A 149 16.20 4.14 -3.59
CA LEU A 149 14.79 4.22 -3.16
C LEU A 149 14.56 3.67 -1.74
N THR A 150 15.49 2.85 -1.25
CA THR A 150 15.51 2.42 0.15
C THR A 150 15.61 3.59 1.14
N SER A 151 16.25 4.71 0.76
CA SER A 151 16.38 5.89 1.64
C SER A 151 15.08 6.69 1.75
N PHE A 152 14.08 6.40 0.92
CA PHE A 152 12.79 7.09 0.98
C PHE A 152 11.81 6.46 1.97
N LEU A 153 12.14 5.33 2.62
CA LEU A 153 11.17 4.59 3.43
C LEU A 153 11.57 4.50 4.90
N LEU A 154 10.69 4.96 5.81
CA LEU A 154 10.76 4.53 7.21
C LEU A 154 10.53 3.03 7.33
N THR A 155 11.03 2.39 8.38
CA THR A 155 10.98 0.93 8.59
C THR A 155 9.60 0.28 8.38
N HIS A 156 8.50 0.97 8.68
CA HIS A 156 7.15 0.45 8.54
C HIS A 156 6.53 0.65 7.15
N GLN A 157 7.09 1.53 6.34
CA GLN A 157 6.51 1.95 5.07
C GLN A 157 6.75 0.92 3.96
N SER A 158 6.02 1.08 2.88
CA SER A 158 6.23 0.36 1.62
C SER A 158 6.31 1.36 0.49
N LEU A 159 6.96 0.99 -0.62
CA LEU A 159 7.06 1.80 -1.81
C LEU A 159 6.12 1.28 -2.88
N LEU A 160 5.34 2.17 -3.46
CA LEU A 160 4.57 1.95 -4.68
C LEU A 160 5.26 2.76 -5.79
N LEU A 161 5.68 2.08 -6.85
CA LEU A 161 6.20 2.72 -8.05
C LEU A 161 5.05 2.88 -9.03
N ASP A 162 4.54 4.09 -9.17
CA ASP A 162 3.39 4.38 -10.00
C ASP A 162 3.82 4.56 -11.47
N VAL A 163 3.50 3.56 -12.30
CA VAL A 163 3.79 3.53 -13.74
C VAL A 163 2.60 3.96 -14.59
N THR A 164 1.54 4.52 -14.01
CA THR A 164 0.29 4.84 -14.71
C THR A 164 0.51 5.72 -15.93
N ARG A 165 1.39 6.73 -15.81
CA ARG A 165 1.73 7.64 -16.91
C ARG A 165 2.55 6.99 -18.03
N CYS A 166 3.12 5.81 -17.81
CA CYS A 166 3.84 5.04 -18.81
C CYS A 166 2.89 4.23 -19.73
N LEU A 167 1.59 4.21 -19.44
CA LEU A 167 0.58 3.39 -20.11
C LEU A 167 -0.46 4.27 -20.81
N GLY A 168 -0.96 3.83 -21.98
CA GLY A 168 -2.07 4.49 -22.71
C GLY A 168 -1.68 5.22 -24.00
N GLU A 169 -2.69 5.76 -24.70
CA GLU A 169 -2.56 6.36 -26.04
C GLU A 169 -2.00 7.79 -26.05
N ASN A 170 -2.35 8.62 -25.06
CA ASN A 170 -1.99 10.05 -24.95
C ASN A 170 -0.81 10.33 -24.02
N SER A 171 0.01 9.32 -23.70
CA SER A 171 1.22 9.52 -22.90
C SER A 171 2.17 10.46 -23.67
N CYS A 172 2.21 11.75 -23.31
CA CYS A 172 2.97 12.80 -24.00
C CYS A 172 4.46 12.45 -24.19
N GLN A 173 4.99 11.53 -23.39
CA GLN A 173 6.29 10.91 -23.60
C GLN A 173 6.16 9.44 -23.19
N LEU A 174 6.11 8.54 -24.18
CA LEU A 174 6.33 7.12 -23.94
C LEU A 174 7.74 6.98 -23.39
N VAL A 175 7.88 6.83 -22.07
CA VAL A 175 9.17 6.44 -21.53
C VAL A 175 9.46 5.04 -22.07
N ASN A 176 10.46 4.94 -22.94
CA ASN A 176 10.94 3.66 -23.42
C ASN A 176 11.27 2.80 -22.19
N PRO A 177 10.70 1.60 -22.04
CA PRO A 177 11.02 0.74 -20.91
C PRO A 177 12.52 0.44 -20.75
N ALA A 178 13.33 0.63 -21.79
CA ALA A 178 14.79 0.62 -21.71
C ALA A 178 15.38 1.73 -20.82
N VAL A 179 14.67 2.83 -20.56
CA VAL A 179 15.08 3.87 -19.58
C VAL A 179 15.11 3.30 -18.16
N PHE A 180 14.39 2.19 -17.91
CA PHE A 180 14.51 1.45 -16.67
C PHE A 180 15.73 0.51 -16.61
N SER A 181 16.50 0.34 -17.70
CA SER A 181 17.65 -0.56 -17.74
C SER A 181 18.78 -0.25 -16.73
N PRO A 182 19.04 1.02 -16.33
CA PRO A 182 20.00 1.31 -15.26
C PRO A 182 19.51 0.84 -13.88
N LEU A 183 18.25 0.41 -13.75
CA LEU A 183 17.71 -0.03 -12.47
C LEU A 183 18.35 -1.34 -12.01
N ARG A 184 18.85 -1.29 -10.79
CA ARG A 184 19.44 -2.45 -10.12
C ARG A 184 18.63 -2.77 -8.89
N ALA A 185 18.47 -4.07 -8.62
CA ALA A 185 17.77 -4.57 -7.44
C ALA A 185 18.30 -3.99 -6.11
N LYS A 186 19.56 -3.54 -6.07
CA LYS A 186 20.17 -2.88 -4.90
C LYS A 186 19.57 -1.51 -4.55
N HIS A 187 18.93 -0.82 -5.50
CA HIS A 187 18.28 0.48 -5.25
C HIS A 187 16.85 0.30 -4.72
N MET A 188 16.29 -0.92 -4.76
CA MET A 188 14.94 -1.21 -4.30
C MET A 188 14.92 -1.72 -2.86
N ALA A 189 13.87 -1.36 -2.14
CA ALA A 189 13.54 -1.98 -0.86
C ALA A 189 12.90 -3.35 -1.11
N LYS A 190 13.72 -4.40 -1.25
CA LYS A 190 13.27 -5.79 -1.50
C LYS A 190 12.14 -6.20 -0.56
N GLY A 191 11.06 -6.75 -1.12
CA GLY A 191 9.86 -7.15 -0.36
C GLY A 191 9.03 -6.00 0.23
N ARG A 192 9.44 -4.74 0.00
CA ARG A 192 8.75 -3.52 0.44
C ARG A 192 8.28 -2.67 -0.74
N THR A 193 8.71 -2.99 -1.96
CA THR A 193 8.36 -2.28 -3.18
C THR A 193 7.36 -3.06 -4.01
N CYS A 194 6.37 -2.37 -4.59
CA CYS A 194 5.41 -2.90 -5.56
C CYS A 194 5.26 -1.90 -6.71
N VAL A 195 5.10 -2.39 -7.94
CA VAL A 195 4.75 -1.55 -9.08
C VAL A 195 3.23 -1.43 -9.15
N VAL A 196 2.73 -0.21 -9.33
CA VAL A 196 1.29 0.08 -9.39
C VAL A 196 0.94 0.77 -10.69
N ALA A 197 -0.20 0.38 -11.29
CA ALA A 197 -0.80 1.10 -12.40
C ALA A 197 -2.30 1.29 -12.17
N PHE A 198 -2.77 2.50 -12.47
CA PHE A 198 -4.17 2.85 -12.38
C PHE A 198 -4.89 2.61 -13.70
N TYR A 199 -5.89 1.72 -13.68
CA TYR A 199 -6.49 1.25 -14.92
C TYR A 199 -7.50 2.18 -15.55
N TYR A 200 -8.04 3.15 -14.82
CA TYR A 200 -8.85 4.22 -15.42
C TYR A 200 -8.12 4.94 -16.58
N ALA A 201 -6.79 5.10 -16.47
CA ALA A 201 -5.98 5.88 -17.40
C ALA A 201 -5.74 5.16 -18.74
N TRP A 202 -5.79 3.83 -18.77
CA TRP A 202 -5.50 3.03 -19.96
C TRP A 202 -6.67 2.15 -20.42
N LEU A 203 -7.73 2.04 -19.63
CA LEU A 203 -8.95 1.31 -20.00
C LEU A 203 -9.52 1.78 -21.36
N PRO A 204 -9.59 3.08 -21.69
CA PRO A 204 -10.06 3.52 -23.01
C PRO A 204 -9.21 2.94 -24.15
N SER A 205 -7.88 2.91 -23.98
CA SER A 205 -6.96 2.38 -24.99
C SER A 205 -7.09 0.86 -25.19
N SER A 206 -7.69 0.14 -24.25
CA SER A 206 -7.99 -1.30 -24.42
C SER A 206 -9.17 -1.57 -25.35
N SER A 207 -9.96 -0.55 -25.69
CA SER A 207 -11.16 -0.69 -26.53
C SER A 207 -10.88 -0.81 -28.02
N THR A 208 -9.67 -0.47 -28.49
CA THR A 208 -9.29 -0.56 -29.90
C THR A 208 -8.18 -1.60 -30.09
N THR A 209 -8.16 -2.31 -31.21
CA THR A 209 -7.10 -3.29 -31.51
C THR A 209 -5.71 -2.66 -31.51
N ARG A 210 -5.59 -1.44 -32.05
CA ARG A 210 -4.32 -0.70 -32.10
C ARG A 210 -3.88 -0.25 -30.70
N GLY A 211 -4.80 0.29 -29.91
CA GLY A 211 -4.52 0.70 -28.53
C GLY A 211 -4.15 -0.50 -27.65
N LEU A 212 -4.85 -1.63 -27.81
CA LEU A 212 -4.54 -2.87 -27.10
C LEU A 212 -3.15 -3.42 -27.45
N ALA A 213 -2.79 -3.47 -28.73
CA ALA A 213 -1.45 -3.90 -29.16
C ALA A 213 -0.34 -3.01 -28.57
N ARG A 214 -0.58 -1.69 -28.53
CA ARG A 214 0.34 -0.72 -27.91
C ARG A 214 0.44 -0.93 -26.40
N LEU A 215 -0.68 -1.15 -25.70
CA LEU A 215 -0.69 -1.47 -24.29
C LEU A 215 0.12 -2.74 -24.02
N GLN A 216 -0.10 -3.81 -24.79
CA GLN A 216 0.65 -5.06 -24.66
C GLN A 216 2.16 -4.84 -24.86
N GLN A 217 2.56 -4.00 -25.82
CA GLN A 217 3.96 -3.63 -26.00
C GLN A 217 4.53 -2.89 -24.77
N GLN A 218 3.80 -1.91 -24.23
CA GLN A 218 4.21 -1.15 -23.05
C GLN A 218 4.35 -2.04 -21.81
N PHE A 219 3.32 -2.85 -21.52
CA PHE A 219 3.32 -3.79 -20.41
C PHE A 219 4.42 -4.85 -20.57
N GLY A 220 4.62 -5.41 -21.77
CA GLY A 220 5.72 -6.34 -22.03
C GLY A 220 7.11 -5.73 -21.80
N GLY A 221 7.28 -4.44 -22.11
CA GLY A 221 8.50 -3.71 -21.77
C GLY A 221 8.68 -3.52 -20.26
N ILE A 222 7.64 -3.13 -19.53
CA ILE A 222 7.68 -3.03 -18.06
C ILE A 222 7.98 -4.40 -17.43
N ALA A 223 7.37 -5.47 -17.92
CA ALA A 223 7.65 -6.84 -17.47
C ALA A 223 9.14 -7.19 -17.62
N ARG A 224 9.70 -6.93 -18.80
CA ARG A 224 11.09 -7.28 -19.15
C ARG A 224 12.13 -6.44 -18.42
N HIS A 225 11.90 -5.14 -18.28
CA HIS A 225 12.91 -4.19 -17.80
C HIS A 225 12.74 -3.78 -16.34
N VAL A 226 11.56 -3.98 -15.74
CA VAL A 226 11.26 -3.58 -14.36
C VAL A 226 10.91 -4.79 -13.52
N LEU A 227 9.83 -5.49 -13.84
CA LEU A 227 9.25 -6.52 -12.96
C LEU A 227 10.16 -7.74 -12.81
N SER A 228 10.63 -8.30 -13.92
CA SER A 228 11.49 -9.49 -13.92
C SER A 228 12.86 -9.24 -13.29
N PRO A 229 13.63 -8.21 -13.70
CA PRO A 229 14.96 -7.96 -13.14
C PRO A 229 14.95 -7.61 -11.64
N MET A 230 13.89 -6.94 -11.17
CA MET A 230 13.79 -6.52 -9.76
C MET A 230 12.91 -7.43 -8.91
N GLN A 231 12.27 -8.44 -9.51
CA GLN A 231 11.35 -9.38 -8.85
C GLN A 231 10.25 -8.65 -8.05
N LEU A 232 9.64 -7.64 -8.68
CA LEU A 232 8.65 -6.79 -8.03
C LEU A 232 7.23 -7.31 -8.30
N PRO A 233 6.35 -7.33 -7.28
CA PRO A 233 4.94 -7.59 -7.49
C PRO A 233 4.31 -6.43 -8.26
N PHE A 234 3.32 -6.74 -9.08
CA PHE A 234 2.52 -5.75 -9.80
C PHE A 234 1.10 -5.72 -9.24
N SER A 235 0.64 -4.53 -8.84
CA SER A 235 -0.72 -4.30 -8.37
C SER A 235 -1.46 -3.34 -9.29
N CYS A 236 -2.61 -3.77 -9.77
CA CYS A 236 -3.53 -2.90 -10.48
C CYS A 236 -4.56 -2.33 -9.51
N SER A 237 -4.89 -1.05 -9.70
CA SER A 237 -5.91 -0.32 -8.94
C SER A 237 -6.75 0.46 -9.93
N TYR A 238 -8.04 0.69 -9.68
CA TYR A 238 -8.81 1.59 -10.52
C TYR A 238 -8.20 2.97 -10.40
N GLY A 239 -8.16 3.49 -9.17
CA GLY A 239 -7.63 4.81 -8.85
C GLY A 239 -8.39 5.93 -9.54
N GLY A 240 -8.77 6.94 -8.77
CA GLY A 240 -9.37 8.12 -9.35
C GLY A 240 -9.59 9.21 -8.34
N ASP A 241 -9.72 10.42 -8.85
CA ASP A 241 -10.27 11.53 -8.09
C ASP A 241 -11.68 11.16 -7.63
N VAL A 242 -12.06 11.68 -6.47
CA VAL A 242 -13.36 11.37 -5.87
C VAL A 242 -14.49 11.78 -6.82
N GLU A 243 -14.33 12.85 -7.59
CA GLU A 243 -15.29 13.29 -8.61
C GLU A 243 -15.51 12.23 -9.69
N ALA A 244 -14.43 11.67 -10.23
CA ALA A 244 -14.50 10.61 -11.23
C ALA A 244 -15.17 9.34 -10.67
N LEU A 245 -14.94 9.05 -9.38
CA LEU A 245 -15.55 7.94 -8.65
C LEU A 245 -17.00 8.20 -8.24
N GLN A 246 -17.49 9.44 -8.30
CA GLN A 246 -18.86 9.80 -7.95
C GLN A 246 -19.77 9.94 -9.18
N HIS A 247 -19.24 9.75 -10.38
CA HIS A 247 -20.09 9.67 -11.56
C HIS A 247 -20.94 8.39 -11.56
N ASN A 248 -22.19 8.51 -12.02
CA ASN A 248 -23.17 7.41 -12.09
C ASN A 248 -23.55 6.80 -10.74
N LEU A 249 -24.05 7.65 -9.82
CA LEU A 249 -24.61 7.21 -8.55
C LEU A 249 -25.92 6.44 -8.77
N VAL A 250 -26.04 5.30 -8.11
CA VAL A 250 -27.26 4.53 -7.99
C VAL A 250 -27.54 4.30 -6.52
N THR A 251 -28.78 4.60 -6.11
CA THR A 251 -29.24 4.33 -4.75
C THR A 251 -29.49 2.84 -4.60
N LEU A 252 -28.64 2.15 -3.82
CA LEU A 252 -28.86 0.76 -3.47
C LEU A 252 -29.74 0.70 -2.22
N ALA A 253 -30.79 -0.10 -2.28
CA ALA A 253 -31.56 -0.46 -1.10
C ALA A 253 -30.63 -1.24 -0.15
N SER A 254 -30.29 -0.63 0.99
CA SER A 254 -29.38 -1.25 1.95
C SER A 254 -30.06 -2.46 2.59
N SER A 255 -29.73 -3.67 2.13
CA SER A 255 -29.95 -4.90 2.88
C SER A 255 -28.91 -5.11 3.99
N LEU A 256 -27.92 -4.20 4.08
CA LEU A 256 -26.83 -4.20 5.05
C LEU A 256 -27.23 -3.64 6.42
N SER A 257 -28.48 -3.17 6.58
CA SER A 257 -29.01 -2.79 7.88
C SER A 257 -29.15 -4.01 8.78
N ARG A 258 -28.36 -4.08 9.85
CA ARG A 258 -28.63 -5.01 10.94
C ARG A 258 -30.03 -4.72 11.49
N LYS A 259 -30.78 -5.81 11.71
CA LYS A 259 -32.03 -5.86 12.49
C LYS A 259 -31.91 -5.04 13.78
N THR A 260 -32.32 -3.78 13.72
CA THR A 260 -32.85 -3.06 14.87
C THR A 260 -34.25 -2.66 14.46
N ASP A 261 -35.21 -3.32 15.08
CA ASP A 261 -36.65 -3.15 14.90
C ASP A 261 -37.05 -1.69 15.11
N VAL A 262 -37.12 -0.92 14.02
CA VAL A 262 -38.08 0.18 13.87
C VAL A 262 -38.36 0.30 12.36
N ALA A 263 -39.63 0.15 11.97
CA ALA A 263 -40.09 0.41 10.61
C ALA A 263 -39.91 1.91 10.27
N GLY A 264 -38.72 2.27 9.81
CA GLY A 264 -38.43 3.54 9.16
C GLY A 264 -38.18 3.33 7.66
N PRO A 265 -38.22 4.39 6.84
CA PRO A 265 -37.94 4.29 5.41
C PRO A 265 -36.58 3.60 5.21
N THR A 266 -36.54 2.60 4.34
CA THR A 266 -35.32 1.89 3.94
C THR A 266 -34.24 2.90 3.58
N SER A 267 -33.21 3.04 4.43
CA SER A 267 -32.09 3.94 4.19
C SER A 267 -31.34 3.44 2.97
N GLY A 268 -31.61 4.04 1.81
CA GLY A 268 -30.82 3.85 0.61
C GLY A 268 -29.41 4.39 0.84
N VAL A 269 -28.42 3.71 0.28
CA VAL A 269 -27.04 4.20 0.25
C VAL A 269 -26.70 4.48 -1.21
N ASP A 270 -26.30 5.71 -1.51
CA ASP A 270 -25.84 6.07 -2.84
C ASP A 270 -24.47 5.47 -3.09
N VAL A 271 -24.37 4.66 -4.14
CA VAL A 271 -23.15 3.97 -4.55
C VAL A 271 -22.86 4.33 -6.00
N ALA A 272 -21.61 4.67 -6.31
CA ALA A 272 -21.21 4.86 -7.69
C ALA A 272 -21.07 3.52 -8.40
N LEU A 273 -21.74 3.38 -9.54
CA LEU A 273 -21.52 2.24 -10.43
C LEU A 273 -20.28 2.51 -11.26
N LEU A 274 -19.16 1.93 -10.82
CA LEU A 274 -17.98 1.84 -11.66
C LEU A 274 -18.21 0.76 -12.72
N ALA A 275 -17.88 1.05 -13.97
CA ALA A 275 -17.84 0.07 -15.05
C ALA A 275 -16.63 -0.87 -14.90
N THR A 276 -16.38 -1.35 -13.68
CA THR A 276 -15.18 -2.11 -13.33
C THR A 276 -15.54 -3.57 -13.15
N ARG A 277 -14.67 -4.44 -13.66
CA ARG A 277 -14.75 -5.89 -13.41
C ARG A 277 -14.17 -6.20 -12.03
N SER A 278 -14.35 -7.44 -11.57
CA SER A 278 -13.69 -7.86 -10.33
C SER A 278 -12.17 -7.68 -10.44
N LEU A 279 -11.50 -7.34 -9.33
CA LEU A 279 -10.04 -7.20 -9.32
C LEU A 279 -9.30 -8.46 -9.81
N LYS A 280 -9.92 -9.64 -9.65
CA LYS A 280 -9.37 -10.91 -10.16
C LYS A 280 -9.34 -10.94 -11.69
N ASP A 281 -10.42 -10.51 -12.33
CA ASP A 281 -10.50 -10.45 -13.79
C ASP A 281 -9.52 -9.42 -14.35
N ILE A 282 -9.41 -8.27 -13.68
CA ILE A 282 -8.47 -7.21 -14.06
C ILE A 282 -7.04 -7.71 -13.94
N CYS A 283 -6.68 -8.37 -12.84
CA CYS A 283 -5.34 -8.96 -12.68
C CYS A 283 -5.06 -10.06 -13.72
N SER A 284 -6.08 -10.81 -14.14
CA SER A 284 -5.95 -11.82 -15.19
C SER A 284 -5.68 -11.17 -16.56
N LEU A 285 -6.40 -10.09 -16.88
CA LEU A 285 -6.15 -9.28 -18.08
C LEU A 285 -4.74 -8.69 -18.08
N ILE A 286 -4.29 -8.17 -16.93
CA ILE A 286 -2.92 -7.69 -16.75
C ILE A 286 -1.91 -8.79 -17.05
N GLY A 287 -2.15 -10.03 -16.62
CA GLY A 287 -1.27 -11.15 -16.94
C GLY A 287 -1.14 -11.39 -18.45
N VAL A 288 -2.24 -11.25 -19.19
CA VAL A 288 -2.20 -11.29 -20.67
C VAL A 288 -1.37 -10.14 -21.23
N LEU A 289 -1.57 -8.91 -20.76
CA LEU A 289 -0.85 -7.72 -21.24
C LEU A 289 0.66 -7.78 -20.93
N LEU A 290 1.03 -8.37 -19.80
CA LEU A 290 2.43 -8.60 -19.40
C LEU A 290 3.09 -9.77 -20.16
N GLY A 291 2.33 -10.56 -20.93
CA GLY A 291 2.82 -11.76 -21.61
C GLY A 291 2.99 -12.98 -20.69
N CYS A 292 2.40 -12.93 -19.48
CA CYS A 292 2.47 -13.96 -18.46
C CYS A 292 1.06 -14.35 -17.98
N PRO A 293 0.19 -14.92 -18.83
CA PRO A 293 -1.23 -15.14 -18.51
C PRO A 293 -1.47 -16.15 -17.38
N LEU A 294 -0.48 -17.00 -17.08
CA LEU A 294 -0.56 -18.00 -16.02
C LEU A 294 -0.09 -17.48 -14.65
N ALA A 295 0.49 -16.27 -14.59
CA ALA A 295 0.97 -15.70 -13.34
C ALA A 295 -0.19 -15.17 -12.50
N ASN A 296 -0.17 -15.47 -11.20
CA ASN A 296 -1.21 -15.10 -10.26
C ASN A 296 -0.97 -13.68 -9.70
N TYR A 297 -1.09 -12.66 -10.55
CA TYR A 297 -0.89 -11.26 -10.16
C TYR A 297 -1.83 -10.78 -9.05
N TYR A 298 -3.05 -11.33 -8.99
CA TYR A 298 -3.97 -11.05 -7.88
C TYR A 298 -3.42 -11.58 -6.55
N GLY A 299 -2.94 -12.83 -6.54
CA GLY A 299 -2.30 -13.46 -5.39
C GLY A 299 -1.03 -12.71 -4.94
N GLU A 300 -0.18 -12.30 -5.88
CA GLU A 300 1.01 -11.49 -5.60
C GLU A 300 0.66 -10.14 -4.97
N SER A 301 -0.34 -9.44 -5.52
CA SER A 301 -0.85 -8.19 -4.96
C SER A 301 -1.39 -8.38 -3.54
N MET A 302 -2.14 -9.46 -3.31
CA MET A 302 -2.68 -9.80 -1.99
C MET A 302 -1.58 -10.12 -0.99
N ALA A 303 -0.55 -10.87 -1.41
CA ALA A 303 0.61 -11.19 -0.58
C ALA A 303 1.40 -9.93 -0.21
N PHE A 304 1.57 -9.00 -1.16
CA PHE A 304 2.16 -7.69 -0.88
C PHE A 304 1.32 -6.92 0.14
N CYS A 305 0.00 -6.82 -0.05
CA CYS A 305 -0.89 -6.15 0.92
C CYS A 305 -0.80 -6.76 2.33
N ALA A 306 -0.75 -8.09 2.43
CA ALA A 306 -0.57 -8.78 3.71
C ALA A 306 0.79 -8.48 4.35
N SER A 307 1.86 -8.37 3.56
CA SER A 307 3.21 -8.07 4.05
C SER A 307 3.30 -6.65 4.61
N VAL A 308 2.69 -5.66 3.95
CA VAL A 308 2.59 -4.28 4.45
C VAL A 308 1.84 -4.24 5.78
N ARG A 309 0.69 -4.93 5.87
CA ARG A 309 -0.07 -5.01 7.13
C ARG A 309 0.75 -5.63 8.25
N ARG A 310 1.47 -6.72 7.98
CA ARG A 310 2.35 -7.36 8.97
C ARG A 310 3.45 -6.41 9.45
N ARG A 311 4.10 -5.68 8.53
CA ARG A 311 5.16 -4.73 8.86
C ARG A 311 4.69 -3.58 9.73
N ARG A 312 3.51 -3.03 9.43
CA ARG A 312 2.88 -1.98 10.24
C ARG A 312 2.59 -2.45 11.67
N ARG A 313 2.04 -3.66 11.81
CA ARG A 313 1.80 -4.27 13.13
C ARG A 313 3.10 -4.46 13.92
N ALA A 314 4.15 -4.97 13.27
CA ALA A 314 5.46 -5.13 13.90
C ALA A 314 6.08 -3.80 14.34
N ALA A 315 5.79 -2.71 13.63
CA ALA A 315 6.22 -1.36 14.00
C ALA A 315 5.35 -0.68 15.08
N GLY A 316 4.41 -1.40 15.70
CA GLY A 316 3.49 -0.83 16.69
C GLY A 316 2.43 0.11 16.10
N LEU A 317 2.35 0.23 14.78
CA LEU A 317 1.28 0.94 14.08
C LEU A 317 0.06 0.03 13.97
N ILE A 318 -0.47 -0.34 15.12
CA ILE A 318 -1.66 -1.16 15.23
C ILE A 318 -2.86 -0.23 15.18
N TYR A 319 -3.53 -0.20 14.04
CA TYR A 319 -4.94 0.17 13.99
C TYR A 319 -5.71 -1.11 14.30
N PRO A 320 -6.68 -1.10 15.24
CA PRO A 320 -7.42 -2.30 15.59
C PRO A 320 -7.98 -2.91 14.30
N THR A 321 -7.40 -4.05 13.94
CA THR A 321 -7.98 -4.95 12.96
C THR A 321 -8.81 -5.88 13.82
N SER A 322 -10.11 -5.90 13.54
CA SER A 322 -11.14 -6.68 14.21
C SER A 322 -10.61 -8.00 14.76
N VAL A 323 -10.88 -8.21 16.04
CA VAL A 323 -10.98 -9.52 16.67
C VAL A 323 -11.87 -10.39 15.77
N PRO A 324 -11.45 -11.62 15.40
CA PRO A 324 -12.36 -12.53 14.73
C PRO A 324 -13.56 -12.74 15.65
N LEU A 325 -14.75 -12.45 15.15
CA LEU A 325 -16.03 -12.72 15.80
C LEU A 325 -15.95 -14.12 16.42
N ALA A 326 -15.96 -14.17 17.75
CA ALA A 326 -15.92 -15.42 18.49
C ALA A 326 -17.03 -16.32 17.94
N ARG A 327 -16.68 -17.59 17.66
CA ARG A 327 -17.67 -18.63 17.38
C ARG A 327 -18.74 -18.58 18.47
N PRO A 328 -20.03 -18.62 18.13
CA PRO A 328 -21.05 -18.80 19.15
C PRO A 328 -20.85 -20.19 19.75
N THR A 329 -20.40 -20.23 21.01
CA THR A 329 -20.48 -21.43 21.83
C THR A 329 -21.95 -21.68 22.10
N GLY A 330 -22.51 -22.65 21.37
CA GLY A 330 -23.83 -23.18 21.61
C GLY A 330 -23.83 -24.08 22.85
N THR A 331 -24.72 -23.70 23.76
CA THR A 331 -25.59 -24.56 24.57
C THR A 331 -25.01 -25.27 25.79
N GLU A 332 -25.57 -24.86 26.93
CA GLU A 332 -25.54 -25.48 28.25
C GLU A 332 -25.92 -26.97 28.21
N MET A 333 -25.20 -27.79 28.97
CA MET A 333 -25.78 -28.90 29.74
C MET A 333 -25.04 -29.07 31.07
N THR A 334 -25.75 -28.70 32.14
CA THR A 334 -25.91 -29.40 33.43
C THR A 334 -24.70 -29.93 34.21
N ASN A 335 -24.55 -29.36 35.42
CA ASN A 335 -24.26 -30.01 36.72
C ASN A 335 -23.12 -31.03 36.85
N GLY A 336 -22.12 -30.71 37.69
CA GLY A 336 -21.18 -31.70 38.22
C GLY A 336 -20.04 -31.12 39.08
N VAL A 337 -20.35 -30.82 40.33
CA VAL A 337 -19.55 -30.85 41.58
C VAL A 337 -18.02 -31.15 41.52
N ASP A 338 -17.28 -30.27 42.23
CA ASP A 338 -15.99 -30.39 42.95
C ASP A 338 -14.79 -31.21 42.40
N LYS A 339 -13.64 -30.55 42.26
CA LYS A 339 -12.50 -30.57 43.24
C LYS A 339 -11.22 -29.99 42.62
N ARG A 340 -10.66 -28.97 43.27
CA ARG A 340 -9.20 -28.67 43.29
C ARG A 340 -8.46 -29.81 44.01
N PRO A 341 -7.20 -30.13 43.70
CA PRO A 341 -6.08 -29.27 44.13
C PRO A 341 -4.85 -29.20 43.20
N ALA A 342 -4.03 -28.17 43.41
CA ALA A 342 -2.58 -28.17 43.14
C ALA A 342 -1.87 -28.34 44.51
N PRO A 343 -0.52 -28.41 44.64
CA PRO A 343 0.56 -28.39 43.64
C PRO A 343 1.64 -29.47 43.91
N GLU A 344 2.72 -29.55 43.13
CA GLU A 344 4.06 -29.85 43.70
C GLU A 344 5.22 -29.47 42.77
N ARG A 345 6.32 -29.06 43.40
CA ARG A 345 7.54 -28.46 42.85
C ARG A 345 8.69 -29.48 42.75
N HIS A 346 9.71 -29.06 41.98
CA HIS A 346 11.14 -29.40 42.07
C HIS A 346 11.66 -30.68 41.38
N SER A 347 12.61 -30.48 40.45
CA SER A 347 13.99 -30.96 40.62
C SER A 347 14.90 -30.44 39.50
N LYS A 348 15.96 -29.70 39.89
CA LYS A 348 17.14 -29.38 39.07
C LYS A 348 18.15 -30.53 39.19
N ARG A 349 18.77 -30.96 38.09
CA ARG A 349 20.05 -31.70 38.11
C ARG A 349 20.80 -31.47 36.79
N LYS A 350 21.79 -30.56 36.74
CA LYS A 350 23.24 -30.67 37.03
C LYS A 350 24.09 -31.27 35.89
N ARG A 351 24.76 -30.33 35.22
CA ARG A 351 26.03 -30.28 34.45
C ARG A 351 27.09 -31.38 34.68
N LYS A 352 27.78 -31.75 33.58
CA LYS A 352 29.20 -32.16 33.38
C LYS A 352 29.44 -31.93 31.87
N GLU A 353 30.34 -31.13 31.30
CA GLU A 353 31.72 -30.66 31.55
C GLU A 353 32.82 -31.74 31.48
N GLY A 354 33.75 -31.52 30.55
CA GLY A 354 35.06 -32.19 30.41
C GLY A 354 35.49 -32.38 28.95
N THR A 355 36.07 -31.36 28.28
CA THR A 355 37.53 -31.16 27.96
C THR A 355 38.09 -32.10 26.87
N ALA A 356 38.47 -31.58 25.69
CA ALA A 356 39.79 -31.01 25.29
C ALA A 356 40.84 -32.12 25.02
N ALA A 357 41.78 -32.08 24.07
CA ALA A 357 42.28 -31.21 23.01
C ALA A 357 43.07 -32.16 22.05
N GLU A 358 43.35 -31.87 20.78
CA GLU A 358 44.51 -31.15 20.20
C GLU A 358 44.40 -31.39 18.67
N ALA A 359 44.41 -30.42 17.75
CA ALA A 359 45.41 -29.40 17.37
C ALA A 359 46.29 -29.84 16.17
N SER A 360 45.99 -29.28 14.98
CA SER A 360 46.91 -28.82 13.93
C SER A 360 46.08 -28.14 12.83
N ALA A 361 45.79 -26.85 12.88
CA ALA A 361 46.62 -25.71 12.46
C ALA A 361 46.95 -25.71 10.94
N GLN A 362 46.13 -24.98 10.16
CA GLN A 362 46.65 -24.06 9.12
C GLN A 362 45.57 -23.05 8.65
N ASP A 363 45.91 -21.78 8.87
CA ASP A 363 45.53 -20.51 8.22
C ASP A 363 44.09 -19.92 8.30
N ASP A 364 44.04 -18.80 9.05
CA ASP A 364 43.02 -17.74 9.27
C ASP A 364 42.73 -16.83 8.04
N PRO A 365 41.95 -15.72 8.12
CA PRO A 365 40.63 -15.42 8.77
C PRO A 365 39.59 -14.86 7.74
N VAL A 366 38.25 -15.07 7.84
CA VAL A 366 37.23 -14.43 8.71
C VAL A 366 37.10 -12.91 8.38
N ASP A 367 35.99 -12.30 7.95
CA ASP A 367 34.60 -12.16 8.48
C ASP A 367 33.74 -11.45 7.39
N GLU A 368 32.40 -11.42 7.33
CA GLU A 368 31.38 -11.44 8.37
C GLU A 368 30.05 -11.82 7.68
N ALA A 369 29.49 -12.96 8.04
CA ALA A 369 28.14 -13.36 7.70
C ALA A 369 27.31 -13.34 8.98
N GLU A 370 26.76 -12.18 9.34
CA GLU A 370 25.80 -12.07 10.44
C GLU A 370 24.65 -11.12 10.09
N GLY A 371 23.45 -11.53 10.47
CA GLY A 371 22.25 -10.68 10.42
C GLY A 371 20.91 -11.36 10.14
N LEU A 372 20.81 -12.70 10.23
CA LEU A 372 19.54 -13.43 10.22
C LEU A 372 19.23 -14.00 11.61
N MET A 373 18.83 -13.17 12.57
CA MET A 373 18.32 -13.63 13.87
C MET A 373 17.40 -12.58 14.49
N TRP A 374 16.08 -12.71 14.34
CA TRP A 374 15.13 -12.06 15.26
C TRP A 374 13.87 -12.94 15.40
N CYS A 375 13.98 -13.98 16.22
CA CYS A 375 12.89 -14.61 16.96
C CYS A 375 13.46 -15.25 18.23
N GLU A 376 13.41 -14.56 19.36
CA GLU A 376 13.20 -15.13 20.71
C GLU A 376 12.48 -14.03 21.50
N ASP A 377 11.20 -14.15 21.84
CA ASP A 377 10.49 -15.01 22.80
C ASP A 377 10.15 -14.31 24.11
N ILE A 378 9.02 -14.74 24.63
CA ILE A 378 8.26 -14.20 25.76
C ILE A 378 8.98 -14.50 27.09
N GLY A 379 8.87 -13.57 28.07
CA GLY A 379 8.75 -13.98 29.48
C GLY A 379 9.51 -13.16 30.51
N SER A 380 8.80 -12.24 31.19
CA SER A 380 8.68 -12.13 32.66
C SER A 380 7.56 -11.15 32.99
#